data_AF-A0A3C1Z0V7-F1
#
_entry.id   AF-A0A3C1Z0V7-F1
#
_cell.length_a   1.000
_cell.length_b   1.000
_cell.length_c   1.000
_cell.angle_alpha   90.00
_cell.angle_beta   90.00
_cell.angle_gamma   90.00
#
_symmetry.space_group_name_H-M   'P 1'
#
loop_
_entity.id
_entity.type
_entity.pdbx_description
1 polymer ?
#
loop_
_entity_poly.entity_id
_entity_poly.type
_entity_poly.pdbx_seq_one_letter_code
_entity_poly.pdbx_strand_id
1 'polypeptide(L)'
;MGARRSRFVAPQPAALVEHAPEEGEWVHEPSVDAYRMLHRIRDGTVTLWTGNGHEWTATRQSLTDARAGLPAERTWLDGARVADSLPALIGLVAPWELELHT
;
A
#
# COMPACT_ATOMS: atom_id res chain seq x y z
N MET A 1 12.78 -8.88 26.85
CA MET A 1 13.50 -8.39 25.64
C MET A 1 12.47 -8.22 24.52
N GLY A 2 11.97 -7.01 24.28
CA GLY A 2 10.90 -6.78 23.28
C GLY A 2 11.45 -6.92 21.87
N ALA A 3 10.85 -7.78 21.04
CA ALA A 3 11.24 -7.92 19.64
C ALA A 3 11.20 -6.56 18.94
N ARG A 4 12.32 -6.17 18.34
CA ARG A 4 12.45 -4.94 17.56
C ARG A 4 11.55 -5.07 16.33
N ARG A 5 10.34 -4.52 16.40
CA ARG A 5 9.38 -4.57 15.28
C ARG A 5 10.01 -3.88 14.06
N SER A 6 9.97 -4.56 12.92
CA SER A 6 10.42 -4.02 11.64
C SER A 6 9.76 -2.66 11.37
N ARG A 7 10.54 -1.73 10.79
CA ARG A 7 10.03 -0.42 10.36
C ARG A 7 8.99 -0.52 9.24
N PHE A 8 9.03 -1.62 8.49
CA PHE A 8 8.20 -1.90 7.32
C PHE A 8 7.60 -3.31 7.42
N VAL A 9 6.33 -3.43 7.05
CA VAL A 9 5.65 -4.74 6.88
C VAL A 9 5.46 -4.93 5.38
N ALA A 10 6.00 -6.02 4.84
CA ALA A 10 5.80 -6.32 3.43
C ALA A 10 4.32 -6.64 3.18
N PRO A 11 3.73 -6.13 2.09
CA PRO A 11 2.38 -6.47 1.71
C PRO A 11 2.22 -7.97 1.42
N GLN A 12 1.01 -8.50 1.67
CA GLN A 12 0.71 -9.89 1.33
C GLN A 12 0.44 -10.02 -0.18
N PRO A 13 1.15 -10.89 -0.92
CA PRO A 13 0.84 -11.16 -2.31
C PRO A 13 -0.47 -11.94 -2.44
N ALA A 14 -1.19 -11.76 -3.55
CA ALA A 14 -2.28 -12.65 -3.94
C ALA A 14 -1.68 -13.91 -4.58
N ALA A 15 -2.17 -15.09 -4.19
CA ALA A 15 -1.85 -16.31 -4.89
C ALA A 15 -2.53 -16.29 -6.27
N LEU A 16 -1.75 -16.52 -7.34
CA LEU A 16 -2.31 -16.65 -8.68
C LEU A 16 -2.98 -18.01 -8.80
N VAL A 17 -4.30 -18.00 -8.96
CA VAL A 17 -5.14 -19.19 -9.13
C VAL A 17 -6.04 -19.01 -10.36
N GLU A 18 -6.40 -20.12 -11.00
CA GLU A 18 -7.26 -20.09 -12.19
C GLU A 18 -8.74 -19.84 -11.84
N HIS A 19 -9.17 -20.34 -10.67
CA HIS A 19 -10.55 -20.25 -10.21
C HIS A 19 -10.60 -19.75 -8.77
N ALA A 20 -11.67 -19.00 -8.47
CA ALA A 20 -11.96 -18.61 -7.10
C ALA A 20 -12.22 -19.87 -6.25
N PRO A 21 -11.81 -19.88 -4.96
CA PRO A 21 -12.10 -20.99 -4.07
C PRO A 21 -13.61 -21.25 -3.94
N GLU A 22 -14.02 -22.52 -3.95
CA GLU A 22 -15.44 -22.93 -3.92
C GLU A 22 -16.02 -23.00 -2.50
N GLU A 23 -15.16 -23.19 -1.50
CA GLU A 23 -15.55 -23.39 -0.10
C GLU A 23 -14.85 -22.39 0.83
N GLY A 24 -15.52 -22.07 1.94
CA GLY A 24 -15.03 -21.16 2.98
C GLY A 24 -15.74 -19.80 3.00
N GLU A 25 -15.35 -18.95 3.94
CA GLU A 25 -15.90 -17.61 4.12
C GLU A 25 -15.04 -16.59 3.38
N TRP A 26 -15.29 -16.44 2.08
CA TRP A 26 -14.54 -15.52 1.23
C TRP A 26 -15.20 -14.14 1.14
N VAL A 27 -14.37 -13.12 1.17
CA VAL A 27 -14.73 -11.74 0.80
C VAL A 27 -14.08 -11.44 -0.54
N HIS A 28 -14.83 -10.82 -1.45
CA HIS A 28 -14.36 -10.44 -2.77
C HIS A 28 -14.13 -8.94 -2.85
N GLU A 29 -12.95 -8.53 -3.34
CA GLU A 29 -12.60 -7.15 -3.63
C GLU A 29 -12.32 -7.01 -5.14
N PRO A 30 -12.74 -5.90 -5.78
CA PRO A 30 -12.39 -5.63 -7.17
C PRO A 30 -10.86 -5.55 -7.35
N SER A 31 -10.33 -6.28 -8.33
CA SER A 31 -8.95 -6.08 -8.78
C SER A 31 -8.87 -4.80 -9.60
N VAL A 32 -8.01 -3.87 -9.20
CA VAL A 32 -7.79 -2.59 -9.87
C VAL A 32 -6.33 -2.41 -10.22
N ASP A 33 -6.07 -1.86 -11.42
CA ASP A 33 -4.73 -1.44 -11.80
C ASP A 33 -4.34 -0.23 -10.95
N ALA A 34 -3.39 -0.44 -10.04
CA ALA A 34 -3.06 0.53 -9.02
C ALA A 34 -1.64 0.35 -8.51
N TYR A 35 -1.12 1.40 -7.87
CA TYR A 35 0.17 1.35 -7.20
C TYR A 35 -0.02 1.02 -5.72
N ARG A 36 0.57 -0.08 -5.25
CA ARG A 36 0.38 -0.57 -3.87
C ARG A 36 1.09 0.32 -2.85
N MET A 37 0.36 0.70 -1.80
CA MET A 37 0.80 1.65 -0.78
C MET A 37 0.39 1.17 0.62
N LEU A 38 1.29 1.32 1.58
CA LEU A 38 1.05 1.01 2.99
C LEU A 38 1.16 2.26 3.85
N HIS A 39 0.12 2.51 4.65
CA HIS A 39 0.10 3.62 5.61
C HIS A 39 0.26 3.04 7.01
N ARG A 40 1.31 3.46 7.71
CA ARG A 40 1.49 3.12 9.11
C ARG A 40 1.05 4.31 9.96
N ILE A 41 0.04 4.08 10.78
CA ILE A 41 -0.43 5.04 11.76
C ILE A 41 0.17 4.64 13.10
N ARG A 42 0.84 5.58 13.77
CA ARG A 42 1.39 5.35 15.09
C ARG A 42 1.45 6.65 15.88
N ASP A 43 0.77 6.67 17.01
CA ASP A 43 0.85 7.77 17.99
C ASP A 43 0.58 9.14 17.30
N GLY A 44 -0.44 9.19 16.43
CA GLY A 44 -0.83 10.39 15.66
C GLY A 44 0.01 10.67 14.41
N THR A 45 1.09 9.92 14.16
CA THR A 45 1.93 10.08 12.96
C THR A 45 1.56 9.06 11.89
N VAL A 46 1.45 9.52 10.64
CA VAL A 46 1.28 8.65 9.46
C VAL A 46 2.59 8.61 8.68
N THR A 47 3.16 7.42 8.49
CA THR A 47 4.27 7.20 7.54
C THR A 47 3.78 6.39 6.36
N LEU A 48 4.25 6.72 5.16
CA LEU A 48 3.79 6.13 3.91
C LEU A 48 4.89 5.30 3.27
N TRP A 49 4.55 4.09 2.83
CA TRP A 49 5.47 3.13 2.23
C TRP A 49 4.93 2.62 0.89
N THR A 50 5.80 2.37 -0.08
CA THR A 50 5.43 1.64 -1.30
C THR A 50 5.39 0.14 -1.04
N GLY A 51 4.76 -0.63 -1.93
CA GLY A 51 4.78 -2.10 -1.85
C GLY A 51 6.20 -2.71 -1.83
N ASN A 52 7.16 -2.00 -2.41
CA ASN A 52 8.58 -2.38 -2.46
C ASN A 52 9.40 -1.90 -1.25
N GLY A 53 8.77 -1.22 -0.28
CA GLY A 53 9.44 -0.81 0.96
C GLY A 53 10.16 0.54 0.91
N HIS A 54 9.89 1.38 -0.08
CA HIS A 54 10.38 2.76 -0.12
C HIS A 54 9.48 3.66 0.73
N GLU A 55 10.07 4.50 1.59
CA GLU A 55 9.29 5.46 2.38
C GLU A 55 9.03 6.74 1.56
N TRP A 56 7.76 7.12 1.42
CA TRP A 56 7.27 8.25 0.61
C TRP A 56 6.52 9.31 1.43
N THR A 57 6.70 9.33 2.75
CA THR A 57 6.02 10.28 3.65
C THR A 57 6.19 11.73 3.18
N ALA A 58 7.43 12.16 2.92
CA ALA A 58 7.72 13.55 2.54
C ALA A 58 7.22 13.92 1.13
N THR A 59 7.22 12.97 0.19
CA THR A 59 6.87 13.21 -1.22
C THR A 59 5.36 13.23 -1.46
N ARG A 60 4.55 12.75 -0.50
CA ARG A 60 3.11 12.52 -0.68
C ARG A 60 2.30 12.93 0.56
N GLN A 61 2.57 14.13 1.09
CA GLN A 61 1.96 14.65 2.32
C GLN A 61 0.42 14.71 2.27
N SER A 62 -0.18 15.00 1.12
CA SER A 62 -1.65 15.00 1.00
C SER A 62 -2.30 13.66 1.34
N LEU A 63 -1.60 12.54 1.12
CA LEU A 63 -2.07 11.20 1.50
C LEU A 63 -1.92 10.94 3.00
N THR A 64 -0.85 11.45 3.62
CA THR A 64 -0.64 11.30 5.07
C THR A 64 -1.63 12.14 5.85
N ASP A 65 -1.93 13.36 5.38
CA ASP A 65 -2.87 14.29 6.03
C ASP A 65 -4.29 13.73 6.04
N ALA A 66 -4.74 13.19 4.90
CA ALA A 66 -6.05 12.54 4.79
C ALA A 66 -6.22 11.34 5.74
N ARG A 67 -5.10 10.71 6.16
CA ARG A 67 -5.10 9.53 7.04
C ARG A 67 -4.91 9.87 8.53
N ALA A 68 -4.46 11.08 8.84
CA ALA A 68 -4.22 11.51 10.23
C ALA A 68 -5.52 11.58 11.06
N GLY A 69 -6.67 11.74 10.41
CA GLY A 69 -7.98 11.79 11.06
C GLY A 69 -8.63 10.44 11.38
N LEU A 70 -8.00 9.30 11.03
CA LEU A 70 -8.58 7.99 11.33
C LEU A 70 -8.50 7.66 12.83
N PRO A 71 -9.56 7.09 13.43
CA PRO A 71 -9.59 6.74 14.85
C PRO A 71 -8.78 5.46 15.12
N ALA A 72 -7.47 5.51 14.92
CA ALA A 72 -6.57 4.39 15.14
C ALA A 72 -5.26 4.86 15.79
N GLU A 73 -4.89 4.28 16.93
CA GLU A 73 -3.64 4.64 17.63
C GLU A 73 -2.40 4.03 16.97
N ARG A 74 -2.50 2.75 16.58
CA ARG A 74 -1.38 1.95 16.04
C ARG A 74 -1.89 0.90 15.05
N THR A 75 -1.72 1.16 13.75
CA THR A 75 -2.17 0.22 12.71
C THR A 75 -1.35 0.33 11.42
N TRP A 76 -1.53 -0.66 10.55
CA TRP A 76 -1.13 -0.62 9.15
C TRP A 76 -2.39 -0.67 8.29
N LEU A 77 -2.44 0.17 7.26
CA LEU A 77 -3.44 0.10 6.20
C LEU A 77 -2.72 -0.25 4.90
N ASP A 78 -3.01 -1.42 4.36
CA ASP A 78 -2.58 -1.84 3.03
C ASP A 78 -3.66 -1.45 2.03
N GLY A 79 -3.26 -0.93 0.88
CA GLY A 79 -4.22 -0.51 -0.12
C GLY A 79 -3.58 -0.08 -1.43
N ALA A 80 -4.43 0.39 -2.32
CA ALA A 80 -4.11 0.73 -3.69
C ALA A 80 -4.29 2.24 -3.91
N ARG A 81 -3.25 2.90 -4.44
CA ARG A 81 -3.40 4.23 -5.02
C ARG A 81 -3.82 4.07 -6.49
N VAL A 82 -5.04 4.48 -6.77
CA VAL A 82 -5.64 4.45 -8.12
C VAL A 82 -5.45 5.78 -8.84
N ALA A 83 -5.54 5.74 -10.16
CA ALA A 83 -5.60 6.89 -11.03
C ALA A 83 -6.78 6.77 -12.00
N ASP A 84 -7.23 7.88 -12.56
CA ASP A 84 -8.36 7.94 -13.50
C ASP A 84 -8.03 7.42 -14.91
N SER A 85 -6.74 7.17 -15.17
CA SER A 85 -6.23 6.80 -16.48
C SER A 85 -4.87 6.11 -16.38
N LEU A 86 -4.53 5.30 -17.39
CA LEU A 86 -3.21 4.64 -17.47
C LEU A 86 -2.03 5.64 -17.47
N PRO A 87 -2.06 6.77 -18.21
CA PRO A 87 -0.98 7.76 -18.13
C PRO A 87 -0.82 8.34 -16.72
N ALA A 88 -1.92 8.60 -16.03
CA ALA A 88 -1.87 9.07 -14.65
C ALA A 88 -1.34 7.99 -13.70
N LEU A 89 -1.69 6.71 -13.91
CA LEU A 89 -1.15 5.57 -13.16
C LEU A 89 0.37 5.44 -13.32
N ILE A 90 0.90 5.57 -14.54
CA ILE A 90 2.34 5.57 -14.79
C ILE A 90 3.02 6.70 -14.00
N GLY A 91 2.39 7.88 -13.94
CA GLY A 91 2.86 9.00 -13.12
C GLY A 91 2.85 8.76 -11.60
N LEU A 92 2.19 7.70 -11.12
CA LEU A 92 2.23 7.32 -9.70
C LEU A 92 3.48 6.52 -9.34
N VAL A 93 4.03 5.77 -10.30
CA VAL A 93 5.18 4.88 -10.16
C VAL A 93 6.46 5.70 -10.01
N ALA A 94 7.40 5.22 -9.21
CA ALA A 94 8.71 5.86 -9.12
C ALA A 94 9.41 5.77 -10.49
N PRO A 95 10.05 6.84 -11.00
CA PRO A 95 10.73 6.78 -12.30
C PRO A 95 11.73 5.62 -12.39
N TRP A 96 12.47 5.36 -11.30
CA TRP A 96 13.46 4.27 -11.23
C TRP A 96 12.86 2.87 -11.14
N GLU A 97 11.58 2.72 -10.82
CA GLU A 97 10.90 1.41 -10.84
C GLU A 97 10.45 1.01 -12.25
N LEU A 98 10.31 1.98 -13.16
CA LEU A 98 9.97 1.71 -14.57
C LEU A 98 11.19 1.19 -15.36
N GLU A 99 12.40 1.45 -14.88
CA GLU A 99 13.66 1.01 -15.53
C GLU A 99 13.97 -0.48 -15.32
N LEU A 100 13.28 -1.16 -14.38
CA LEU A 100 13.55 -2.57 -14.02
C LEU A 100 12.92 -3.60 -14.99
N HIS A 101 12.24 -3.15 -16.04
CA HIS A 101 11.52 -4.01 -16.98
C HIS A 101 11.94 -3.81 -18.45
N THR A 102 13.08 -3.17 -18.70
CA THR A 102 13.75 -3.11 -20.02
C THR A 102 15.00 -3.96 -20.07
#